data_AF-A0A535N8N4-F1
#
_entry.id   AF-A0A535N8N4-F1
#
_cell.length_a   1.000
_cell.length_b   1.000
_cell.length_c   1.000
_cell.angle_alpha   90.00
_cell.angle_beta   90.00
_cell.angle_gamma   90.00
#
_symmetry.space_group_name_H-M   'P 1'
#
loop_
_entity.id
_entity.type
_entity.pdbx_description
1 polymer ?
#
loop_
_entity_poly.entity_id
_entity_poly.type
_entity_poly.pdbx_seq_one_letter_code
_entity_poly.pdbx_strand_id
1 'polypeptide(L)'
;MLSLGSAALPIAVGAASVLVVGILAMVLATILLARRRPRTAAVSAATAGALQMSDDGRYWWDGQSWRDASREVPPGAMRSTDGYYWWDSRTWRPVPPAGS
;
A
#
# COMPACT_ATOMS: atom_id res chain seq x y z
N MET A 1 -56.62 -35.05 -7.27
CA MET A 1 -55.66 -35.98 -6.65
C MET A 1 -54.26 -35.41 -6.89
N LEU A 2 -53.64 -34.92 -5.80
CA LEU A 2 -52.24 -34.56 -5.58
C LEU A 2 -51.43 -33.92 -6.73
N SER A 3 -51.41 -32.58 -6.74
CA SER A 3 -50.37 -31.77 -7.37
C SER A 3 -49.07 -31.89 -6.58
N LEU A 4 -48.12 -32.69 -7.06
CA LEU A 4 -46.75 -32.78 -6.51
C LEU A 4 -45.94 -31.56 -6.99
N GLY A 5 -46.30 -30.39 -6.46
CA GLY A 5 -45.56 -29.15 -6.66
C GLY A 5 -44.46 -28.99 -5.61
N SER A 6 -43.22 -29.15 -6.05
CA SER A 6 -42.12 -28.26 -5.62
C SER A 6 -41.73 -28.27 -4.12
N ALA A 7 -41.58 -29.44 -3.50
CA ALA A 7 -41.09 -29.54 -2.11
C ALA A 7 -39.56 -29.62 -1.95
N ALA A 8 -38.76 -29.34 -2.99
CA ALA A 8 -37.31 -29.57 -2.98
C ALA A 8 -36.42 -28.30 -3.04
N LEU A 9 -36.99 -27.09 -3.04
CA LEU A 9 -36.24 -25.87 -3.36
C LEU A 9 -36.13 -24.76 -2.28
N PRO A 10 -36.42 -24.91 -0.98
CA PRO A 10 -36.10 -23.83 -0.03
C PRO A 10 -34.65 -23.88 0.50
N ILE A 11 -33.96 -25.04 0.46
CA ILE A 11 -32.62 -25.19 1.06
C ILE A 11 -31.50 -24.84 0.08
N ALA A 12 -31.68 -25.12 -1.22
CA ALA A 12 -30.68 -24.84 -2.25
C ALA A 12 -30.44 -23.33 -2.45
N VAL A 13 -31.49 -22.50 -2.32
CA VAL A 13 -31.39 -21.04 -2.42
C VAL A 13 -30.73 -20.45 -1.16
N GLY A 14 -30.99 -21.03 0.02
CA GLY A 14 -30.34 -20.64 1.27
C GLY A 14 -28.83 -20.86 1.27
N ALA A 15 -28.37 -22.02 0.76
CA ALA A 15 -26.94 -22.30 0.68
C ALA A 15 -26.20 -21.37 -0.30
N ALA A 16 -26.81 -21.10 -1.47
CA ALA A 16 -26.24 -20.18 -2.46
C ALA A 16 -26.20 -18.73 -1.93
N SER A 17 -27.26 -18.29 -1.25
CA SER A 17 -27.30 -16.94 -0.67
C SER A 17 -26.35 -16.79 0.52
N VAL A 18 -26.19 -17.80 1.38
CA VAL A 18 -25.20 -17.81 2.45
C VAL A 18 -23.78 -17.77 1.88
N LEU A 19 -23.49 -18.50 0.79
CA LEU A 19 -22.22 -18.42 0.09
C LEU A 19 -21.97 -17.03 -0.49
N VAL A 20 -22.95 -16.45 -1.17
CA VAL A 20 -22.82 -15.11 -1.77
C VAL A 20 -22.60 -14.04 -0.70
N VAL A 21 -23.34 -14.09 0.41
CA VAL A 21 -23.18 -13.17 1.54
C VAL A 21 -21.82 -13.38 2.22
N GLY A 22 -21.38 -14.62 2.39
CA GLY A 22 -20.06 -14.96 2.94
C GLY A 22 -18.93 -14.43 2.06
N ILE A 23 -19.04 -14.59 0.74
CA ILE A 23 -18.06 -14.07 -0.22
C ILE A 23 -18.04 -12.54 -0.19
N LEU A 24 -19.21 -11.88 -0.18
CA LEU A 24 -19.30 -10.42 -0.07
C LEU A 24 -18.69 -9.89 1.23
N ALA A 25 -18.96 -10.55 2.35
CA ALA A 25 -18.38 -10.19 3.65
C ALA A 25 -16.86 -10.40 3.67
N MET A 26 -16.36 -11.48 3.06
CA MET A 26 -14.93 -11.77 2.91
C MET A 26 -14.23 -10.71 2.03
N VAL A 27 -14.84 -10.34 0.89
CA VAL A 27 -14.34 -9.29 -0.01
C VAL A 27 -14.33 -7.94 0.70
N LEU A 28 -15.39 -7.60 1.44
CA LEU A 28 -15.44 -6.36 2.20
C LEU A 28 -14.40 -6.35 3.33
N ALA A 29 -14.27 -7.46 4.07
CA ALA A 29 -13.27 -7.60 5.13
C ALA A 29 -11.84 -7.50 4.58
N THR A 30 -11.54 -8.13 3.44
CA THR A 30 -10.23 -8.03 2.79
C THR A 30 -9.94 -6.61 2.28
N ILE A 31 -10.91 -5.92 1.69
CA ILE A 31 -10.78 -4.51 1.29
C ILE A 31 -10.55 -3.63 2.52
N LEU A 32 -11.33 -3.82 3.59
CA LEU A 32 -11.19 -3.04 4.82
C LEU A 32 -9.86 -3.33 5.54
N LEU A 33 -9.39 -4.58 5.56
CA LEU A 33 -8.06 -4.93 6.07
C LEU A 33 -6.94 -4.34 5.21
N ALA A 34 -7.08 -4.37 3.89
CA ALA A 34 -6.11 -3.76 2.98
C ALA A 34 -6.05 -2.23 3.14
N ARG A 35 -7.18 -1.59 3.43
CA ARG A 35 -7.26 -0.16 3.75
C ARG A 35 -6.78 0.17 5.16
N ARG A 36 -6.93 -0.76 6.11
CA ARG A 36 -6.46 -0.64 7.51
C ARG A 36 -5.00 -1.01 7.70
N ARG A 37 -4.35 -1.63 6.71
CA ARG A 37 -2.89 -1.70 6.67
C ARG A 37 -2.40 -0.27 6.43
N PRO A 38 -1.86 0.45 7.43
CA PRO A 38 -0.91 1.49 7.11
C PRO A 38 0.12 0.85 6.16
N ARG A 39 0.63 1.63 5.21
CA ARG A 39 1.56 1.18 4.16
C ARG A 39 2.93 0.70 4.70
N THR A 40 2.99 0.01 5.83
CA THR A 40 4.15 -0.73 6.35
C THR A 40 4.22 -2.14 5.79
N ALA A 41 4.03 -2.25 4.48
CA ALA A 41 4.47 -3.40 3.70
C ALA A 41 4.87 -2.92 2.30
N ALA A 42 5.67 -1.84 2.26
CA ALA A 42 6.60 -1.70 1.15
C ALA A 42 7.60 -2.86 1.32
N VAL A 43 7.39 -3.86 0.47
CA VAL A 43 8.34 -4.90 0.10
C VAL A 43 9.77 -4.41 0.32
N SER A 44 10.55 -5.22 1.03
CA SER A 44 11.99 -5.10 1.19
C SER A 44 12.68 -4.52 -0.06
N ALA A 45 12.84 -3.19 -0.09
CA ALA A 45 13.94 -2.56 -0.80
C ALA A 45 15.17 -2.67 0.11
N ALA A 46 15.54 -3.91 0.42
CA ALA A 46 16.80 -4.24 1.05
C ALA A 46 17.90 -4.09 0.00
N THR A 47 18.26 -2.86 -0.40
CA THR A 47 19.47 -2.63 -1.22
C THR A 47 20.08 -1.22 -1.17
N ALA A 48 19.73 -0.37 -0.22
CA ALA A 48 20.55 0.77 0.18
C ALA A 48 20.15 1.14 1.60
N GLY A 49 21.13 1.45 2.47
CA GLY A 49 20.92 1.69 3.90
C GLY A 49 19.61 2.42 4.18
N ALA A 50 18.75 1.82 5.01
CA ALA A 50 17.36 2.19 5.19
C ALA A 50 17.21 3.71 5.34
N LEU A 51 16.76 4.36 4.27
CA LEU A 51 16.58 5.79 4.25
C LEU A 51 15.49 6.16 5.23
N GLN A 52 15.87 6.71 6.39
CA GLN A 52 14.94 7.08 7.43
C GLN A 52 14.45 8.51 7.21
N MET A 53 13.15 8.64 6.95
CA MET A 53 12.44 9.90 6.81
C MET A 53 11.79 10.33 8.13
N SER A 54 11.72 11.64 8.35
CA SER A 54 10.86 12.26 9.36
C SER A 54 9.38 11.96 9.05
N ASP A 55 8.51 12.01 10.07
CA ASP A 55 7.08 11.72 9.90
C ASP A 55 6.41 12.65 8.89
N ASP A 56 6.82 13.92 8.85
CA ASP A 56 6.37 14.92 7.89
C ASP A 56 6.99 14.77 6.48
N GLY A 57 7.99 13.90 6.34
CA GLY A 57 8.71 13.66 5.09
C GLY A 57 9.51 14.86 4.59
N ARG A 58 9.82 15.85 5.44
CA ARG A 58 10.65 17.00 5.05
C ARG A 58 12.13 16.76 5.27
N TYR A 59 12.47 15.86 6.19
CA TYR A 59 13.85 15.61 6.58
C TYR A 59 14.20 14.14 6.47
N TRP A 60 15.41 13.85 6.02
CA TRP A 60 16.01 12.52 6.04
C TRP A 60 17.16 12.45 7.04
N TRP A 61 17.39 11.28 7.62
CA TRP A 61 18.49 11.06 8.56
C TRP A 61 19.75 10.65 7.82
N ASP A 62 20.84 11.39 8.02
CA ASP A 62 22.15 11.08 7.40
C ASP A 62 23.02 10.12 8.22
N GLY A 63 22.53 9.68 9.39
CA GLY A 63 23.29 8.89 10.35
C GLY A 63 23.78 9.70 11.56
N GLN A 64 23.79 11.04 11.47
CA GLN A 64 24.26 11.96 12.51
C GLN A 64 23.25 13.10 12.81
N SER A 65 22.54 13.57 11.79
CA SER A 65 21.66 14.73 11.83
C SER A 65 20.52 14.64 10.81
N TRP A 66 19.46 15.41 11.05
CA TRP A 66 18.36 15.56 10.10
C TRP A 66 18.75 16.54 8.98
N ARG A 67 18.63 16.09 7.73
CA ARG A 67 18.92 16.85 6.52
C ARG A 67 17.66 17.16 5.75
N ASP A 68 17.58 18.34 5.15
CA ASP A 68 16.41 18.79 4.39
C ASP A 68 16.33 18.05 3.04
N ALA A 69 15.24 17.31 2.85
CA ALA A 69 14.96 16.52 1.66
C ALA A 69 14.75 17.40 0.40
N SER A 70 14.39 18.67 0.58
CA SER A 70 14.21 19.61 -0.53
C SER A 70 15.50 20.26 -1.02
N ARG A 71 16.59 20.12 -0.26
CA ARG A 71 17.90 20.71 -0.56
C ARG A 71 18.95 19.66 -0.89
N GLU A 72 18.89 18.53 -0.22
CA GLU A 72 19.87 17.46 -0.34
C GLU A 72 19.18 16.14 -0.59
N VAL A 73 19.72 15.38 -1.54
CA VAL A 73 19.25 14.03 -1.81
C VAL A 73 20.16 13.02 -1.12
N PRO A 74 19.59 12.04 -0.39
CA PRO A 74 20.39 11.02 0.26
C PRO A 74 21.26 10.25 -0.76
N PRO A 75 22.53 9.95 -0.44
CA PRO A 75 23.46 9.29 -1.37
C PRO A 75 23.04 7.86 -1.75
N GLY A 76 22.22 7.20 -0.92
CA GLY A 76 21.65 5.88 -1.21
C GLY A 76 20.21 5.91 -1.74
N ALA A 77 19.62 7.08 -1.97
CA ALA A 77 18.24 7.17 -2.45
C ALA A 77 18.12 6.65 -3.88
N MET A 78 17.14 5.78 -4.13
CA MET A 78 16.82 5.31 -5.47
C MET A 78 16.44 6.51 -6.35
N ARG A 79 17.09 6.62 -7.51
CA ARG A 79 16.78 7.64 -8.51
C ARG A 79 15.88 7.07 -9.58
N SER A 80 15.02 7.91 -10.14
CA SER A 80 14.28 7.59 -11.36
C SER A 80 15.25 7.48 -12.54
N THR A 81 14.86 6.73 -13.58
CA THR A 81 15.72 6.48 -14.76
C THR A 81 16.15 7.76 -15.48
N ASP A 82 15.30 8.78 -15.45
CA ASP A 82 15.53 10.13 -15.99
C ASP A 82 16.39 11.01 -15.07
N GLY A 83 16.65 10.59 -13.83
CA GLY A 83 17.48 11.31 -12.86
C GLY A 83 16.82 12.55 -12.23
N TYR A 84 15.63 12.96 -12.68
CA TYR A 84 14.92 14.14 -12.16
C TYR A 84 14.22 13.89 -10.83
N TYR A 85 14.00 12.62 -10.48
CA TYR A 85 13.31 12.24 -9.26
C TYR A 85 14.12 11.29 -8.39
N TRP A 86 13.91 11.38 -7.09
CA TRP A 86 14.44 10.45 -6.10
C TRP A 86 13.33 9.91 -5.20
N TRP A 87 13.49 8.68 -4.73
CA TRP A 87 12.49 7.96 -3.94
C TRP A 87 12.70 8.22 -2.44
N ASP A 88 11.70 8.78 -1.78
CA ASP A 88 11.75 9.12 -0.36
C ASP A 88 11.16 8.04 0.58
N SER A 89 10.91 6.82 0.07
CA SER A 89 10.13 5.72 0.68
C SER A 89 8.60 5.81 0.57
N ARG A 90 8.03 6.96 0.19
CA ARG A 90 6.58 7.18 0.08
C ARG A 90 6.15 7.75 -1.29
N THR A 91 6.91 8.68 -1.84
CA THR A 91 6.69 9.39 -3.09
C THR A 91 8.00 9.67 -3.82
N TRP A 92 7.89 9.82 -5.14
CA TRP A 92 8.96 10.41 -5.95
C TRP A 92 9.01 11.92 -5.70
N ARG A 93 10.21 12.42 -5.39
CA ARG A 93 10.48 13.85 -5.17
C ARG A 93 11.41 14.38 -6.23
N PRO A 94 11.23 15.64 -6.68
CA PRO A 94 12.17 16.26 -7.58
C PRO A 94 13.54 16.37 -6.92
N VAL A 95 14.57 16.16 -7.71
CA VAL A 95 15.94 16.34 -7.32
C VAL A 95 16.23 17.84 -7.28
N PRO A 96 16.75 18.39 -6.17
CA PRO A 96 17.14 19.78 -6.09
C PRO A 96 18.19 20.06 -7.17
N PRO A 97 18.11 21.20 -7.88
CA PRO A 97 19.15 21.59 -8.82
C PRO A 97 20.48 21.64 -8.07
N ALA A 98 21.52 20.99 -8.61
CA ALA A 98 22.87 21.16 -8.11
C ALA A 98 23.18 22.66 -8.19
N GLY A 99 23.32 23.31 -7.04
CA GLY A 99 23.62 24.74 -6.98
C GLY A 99 24.84 25.03 -7.85
N SER A 100 24.64 25.88 -8.85
CA SER A 100 25.67 26.44 -9.72
C SER A 100 26.64 27.31 -8.94
#